data_AF-A0A847ENJ8-F1
#
_entry.id   AF-A0A847ENJ8-F1
#
_cell.length_a   1.000
_cell.length_b   1.000
_cell.length_c   1.000
_cell.angle_alpha   90.00
_cell.angle_beta   90.00
_cell.angle_gamma   90.00
#
_symmetry.space_group_name_H-M   'P 1'
#
loop_
_entity.id
_entity.type
_entity.pdbx_description
1 polymer ?
#
loop_
_entity_poly.entity_id
_entity_poly.type
_entity_poly.pdbx_seq_one_letter_code
_entity_poly.pdbx_strand_id
1 'polypeptide(L)'
;DADGFVGRPDFLWRRQGVVGEFDGETKYTTLLAPGQTREDVLRLQELRQRRLEGMGLRVVRWGKEAVHDPGAVTASIRALIGDVLVDHGLCPEAHDLRRPRHRR
;
A
#
# COMPACT_ATOMS: atom_id res chain seq x y z
N ASP A 1 -0.02 -1.41 -15.90
CA ASP A 1 -0.95 -2.16 -16.77
C ASP A 1 -0.80 -1.62 -18.19
N ALA A 2 -1.76 -1.89 -19.08
CA ALA A 2 -1.77 -1.35 -20.45
C ALA A 2 -1.87 0.19 -20.48
N ASP A 3 -2.42 0.81 -19.43
CA ASP A 3 -2.54 2.26 -19.26
C ASP A 3 -1.31 2.88 -18.54
N GLY A 4 -0.19 2.15 -18.51
CA GLY A 4 1.08 2.61 -17.96
C GLY A 4 1.25 2.35 -16.46
N PHE A 5 1.97 3.27 -15.79
CA PHE A 5 2.35 3.13 -14.39
C PHE A 5 1.14 3.35 -13.47
N VAL A 6 0.81 2.35 -12.64
CA VAL A 6 -0.35 2.37 -11.72
C VAL A 6 -0.01 3.09 -10.41
N GLY A 7 1.22 2.93 -9.93
CA GLY A 7 1.69 3.51 -8.67
C GLY A 7 2.71 2.62 -7.95
N ARG A 8 3.35 3.19 -6.93
CA ARG A 8 4.15 2.44 -5.95
C ARG A 8 3.28 2.22 -4.70
N PRO A 9 2.95 0.98 -4.32
CA PRO A 9 2.22 0.71 -3.08
C PRO A 9 3.14 0.82 -1.86
N ASP A 10 2.56 1.01 -0.68
CA ASP A 10 3.31 0.98 0.59
C ASP A 10 3.92 -0.41 0.84
N PHE A 11 3.15 -1.47 0.57
CA PHE A 11 3.57 -2.88 0.72
C PHE A 11 3.16 -3.71 -0.50
N LEU A 12 4.04 -4.65 -0.91
CA LEU A 12 3.79 -5.56 -2.01
C LEU A 12 4.33 -6.96 -1.72
N TRP A 13 3.42 -7.93 -1.57
CA TRP A 13 3.71 -9.36 -1.51
C TRP A 13 3.52 -9.98 -2.89
N ARG A 14 4.54 -9.80 -3.75
CA ARG A 14 4.47 -10.17 -5.19
C ARG A 14 4.04 -11.61 -5.43
N ARG A 15 4.62 -12.56 -4.70
CA ARG A 15 4.35 -14.00 -4.88
C ARG A 15 2.91 -14.38 -4.54
N GLN A 16 2.27 -13.61 -3.67
CA GLN A 16 0.91 -13.86 -3.19
C GLN A 16 -0.13 -12.97 -3.87
N GLY A 17 0.31 -12.07 -4.75
CA GLY A 17 -0.54 -11.10 -5.43
C GLY A 17 -1.29 -10.20 -4.44
N VAL A 18 -0.62 -9.76 -3.36
CA VAL A 18 -1.25 -8.88 -2.36
C VAL A 18 -0.52 -7.55 -2.27
N VAL A 19 -1.31 -6.48 -2.24
CA VAL A 19 -0.88 -5.10 -2.03
C VAL A 19 -1.44 -4.62 -0.70
N GLY A 20 -0.58 -4.01 0.13
CA GLY A 20 -0.99 -3.30 1.33
C GLY A 20 -0.81 -1.80 1.17
N GLU A 21 -1.82 -1.01 1.51
CA GLU A 21 -1.75 0.46 1.46
C GLU A 21 -2.18 1.03 2.82
N PHE A 22 -1.43 2.04 3.29
CA PHE A 22 -1.73 2.79 4.49
C PHE A 22 -2.22 4.20 4.12
N ASP A 23 -3.48 4.49 4.48
CA ASP A 23 -4.10 5.78 4.23
C ASP A 23 -4.28 6.56 5.53
N GLY A 24 -3.41 7.55 5.72
CA GLY A 24 -3.65 8.61 6.71
C GLY A 24 -4.72 9.58 6.24
N GLU A 25 -5.56 10.05 7.17
CA GLU A 25 -6.65 11.00 6.90
C GLU A 25 -6.18 12.37 6.40
N THR A 26 -4.91 12.72 6.60
CA THR A 26 -4.30 13.98 6.14
C THR A 26 -4.38 14.15 4.61
N LYS A 27 -4.51 13.03 3.86
CA LYS A 27 -4.70 13.03 2.40
C LYS A 27 -6.00 13.73 1.94
N TYR A 28 -6.98 13.87 2.83
CA TYR A 28 -8.30 14.46 2.52
C TYR A 28 -8.47 15.91 2.99
N THR A 29 -7.43 16.49 3.60
CA THR A 29 -7.52 17.82 4.20
C THR A 29 -6.36 18.70 3.74
N THR A 30 -5.16 18.47 4.26
CA THR A 30 -4.01 19.38 4.09
C THR A 30 -3.14 19.08 2.86
N LEU A 31 -3.35 17.92 2.22
CA LEU A 31 -2.58 17.46 1.06
C LEU A 31 -3.35 17.55 -0.26
N LEU A 32 -4.51 18.20 -0.28
CA LEU A 32 -5.26 18.45 -1.51
C LEU A 32 -4.46 19.41 -2.39
N ALA A 33 -4.30 19.08 -3.68
CA ALA A 33 -3.76 20.02 -4.65
C ALA A 33 -4.71 21.23 -4.81
N PRO A 34 -4.22 22.40 -5.27
CA PRO A 34 -5.08 23.54 -5.54
C PRO A 34 -6.24 23.17 -6.47
N GLY A 35 -7.48 23.37 -6.00
CA GLY A 35 -8.70 23.03 -6.75
C GLY A 35 -9.10 21.56 -6.72
N GLN A 36 -8.36 20.68 -6.04
CA GLN A 36 -8.71 19.28 -5.88
C GLN A 36 -9.72 19.10 -4.74
N THR A 37 -10.82 18.41 -5.02
CA THR A 37 -11.82 18.07 -4.01
C THR A 37 -11.51 16.75 -3.32
N ARG A 38 -12.16 16.49 -2.20
CA ARG A 38 -12.10 15.19 -1.52
C ARG A 38 -12.61 14.07 -2.44
N GLU A 39 -13.68 14.34 -3.18
CA GLU A 39 -14.30 13.43 -4.14
C GLU A 39 -13.33 13.04 -5.26
N ASP A 40 -12.48 13.99 -5.69
CA ASP A 40 -11.43 13.71 -6.69
C ASP A 40 -10.38 12.75 -6.16
N VAL A 41 -9.94 12.93 -4.91
CA VAL A 41 -9.00 11.99 -4.27
C VAL A 41 -9.61 10.60 -4.17
N LEU A 42 -10.85 10.49 -3.70
CA LEU A 42 -11.54 9.20 -3.58
C LEU A 42 -11.69 8.51 -4.95
N ARG A 43 -12.05 9.27 -5.99
CA ARG A 43 -12.17 8.74 -7.36
C ARG A 43 -10.84 8.21 -7.89
N LEU A 44 -9.74 8.93 -7.64
CA LEU A 44 -8.40 8.51 -8.04
C LEU A 44 -7.94 7.26 -7.28
N GLN A 45 -8.25 7.17 -5.98
CA GLN A 45 -7.96 5.98 -5.18
C GLN A 45 -8.74 4.76 -5.67
N GLU A 46 -10.03 4.93 -5.94
CA GLU A 46 -10.91 3.89 -6.49
C GLU A 46 -10.40 3.42 -7.87
N LEU A 47 -10.05 4.34 -8.77
CA LEU A 47 -9.49 3.98 -10.07
C LEU A 47 -8.17 3.22 -9.93
N ARG A 48 -7.29 3.66 -9.03
CA ARG A 48 -6.03 2.96 -8.76
C ARG A 48 -6.28 1.55 -8.21
N GLN A 49 -7.23 1.39 -7.31
CA GLN A 49 -7.58 0.08 -6.78
C GLN A 49 -8.12 -0.84 -7.89
N ARG A 50 -9.05 -0.36 -8.71
CA ARG A 50 -9.57 -1.14 -9.86
C ARG A 50 -8.47 -1.55 -10.83
N ARG A 51 -7.48 -0.69 -11.08
CA ARG A 51 -6.32 -1.02 -11.91
C ARG A 51 -5.43 -2.09 -11.28
N LEU A 52 -5.18 -2.01 -9.97
CA LEU A 52 -4.45 -3.04 -9.22
C LEU A 52 -5.19 -4.39 -9.27
N GLU A 53 -6.50 -4.38 -9.03
CA GLU A 53 -7.35 -5.57 -9.09
C GLU A 53 -7.44 -6.15 -10.50
N GLY A 54 -7.49 -5.31 -11.54
CA GLY A 54 -7.42 -5.72 -12.94
C GLY A 54 -6.10 -6.41 -13.32
N MET A 55 -5.03 -6.21 -12.56
CA MET A 55 -3.77 -6.96 -12.70
C MET A 55 -3.75 -8.27 -11.90
N GLY A 56 -4.88 -8.66 -11.29
CA GLY A 56 -4.98 -9.85 -10.44
C GLY A 56 -4.44 -9.67 -9.02
N LEU A 57 -4.18 -8.42 -8.59
CA LEU A 57 -3.72 -8.13 -7.24
C LEU A 57 -4.91 -7.94 -6.30
N ARG A 58 -4.79 -8.45 -5.07
CA ARG A 58 -5.72 -8.16 -3.97
C ARG A 58 -5.18 -7.00 -3.15
N VAL A 59 -6.03 -6.05 -2.81
CA VAL A 59 -5.65 -4.86 -2.04
C VAL A 59 -6.21 -4.95 -0.62
N VAL A 60 -5.35 -4.75 0.38
CA VAL A 60 -5.74 -4.51 1.78
C VAL A 60 -5.35 -3.09 2.16
N ARG A 61 -6.28 -2.36 2.79
CA ARG A 61 -6.08 -0.98 3.21
C ARG A 61 -6.20 -0.83 4.71
N TRP A 62 -5.36 0.01 5.28
CA TRP A 62 -5.40 0.38 6.68
C TRP A 62 -5.51 1.89 6.84
N GLY A 63 -6.42 2.32 7.71
CA GLY A 63 -6.50 3.70 8.16
C GLY A 63 -5.58 3.98 9.34
N LYS A 64 -5.58 5.22 9.82
CA LYS A 64 -4.81 5.66 10.99
C LYS A 64 -5.01 4.78 12.23
N GLU A 65 -6.21 4.25 12.45
CA GLU A 65 -6.55 3.36 13.56
C GLU A 65 -5.65 2.11 13.64
N ALA A 66 -5.16 1.63 12.49
CA ALA A 66 -4.29 0.47 12.43
C ALA A 66 -2.92 0.68 13.12
N VAL A 67 -2.51 1.93 13.35
CA VAL A 67 -1.32 2.25 14.15
C VAL A 67 -1.50 1.81 15.60
N HIS A 68 -2.74 1.84 16.09
CA HIS A 68 -3.07 1.48 17.47
C HIS A 68 -3.35 -0.01 17.67
N ASP A 69 -3.54 -0.76 16.58
CA ASP A 69 -3.73 -2.22 16.60
C ASP A 69 -2.91 -2.94 15.52
N PRO A 70 -1.61 -3.19 15.78
CA PRO A 70 -0.77 -4.00 14.91
C PRO A 70 -1.27 -5.45 14.72
N GLY A 71 -2.08 -5.95 15.66
CA GLY A 71 -2.69 -7.28 15.60
C GLY A 71 -3.70 -7.37 14.46
N ALA A 72 -4.60 -6.39 14.34
CA ALA A 72 -5.55 -6.29 13.23
C ALA A 72 -4.86 -6.20 11.86
N VAL A 73 -3.76 -5.43 11.77
CA VAL A 73 -2.94 -5.37 10.55
C VAL A 73 -2.43 -6.76 10.19
N THR A 74 -1.77 -7.43 11.14
CA THR A 74 -1.20 -8.77 10.93
C THR A 74 -2.27 -9.79 10.55
N ALA A 75 -3.42 -9.77 11.24
CA ALA A 75 -4.54 -10.67 10.97
C ALA A 75 -5.11 -10.46 9.55
N SER A 76 -5.27 -9.21 9.11
CA SER A 76 -5.78 -8.91 7.76
C SER A 76 -4.84 -9.39 6.66
N ILE A 77 -3.52 -9.29 6.87
CA ILE A 77 -2.51 -9.81 5.92
C ILE A 77 -2.57 -11.34 5.91
N ARG A 78 -2.55 -11.98 7.10
CA ARG A 78 -2.64 -13.44 7.24
C ARG A 78 -3.88 -14.02 6.60
N ALA A 79 -5.03 -13.33 6.67
CA ALA A 79 -6.25 -13.77 6.01
C ALA A 79 -6.09 -13.86 4.47
N LEU A 80 -5.19 -13.07 3.87
CA LEU A 80 -4.95 -13.08 2.43
C LEU A 80 -3.83 -14.01 1.99
N ILE A 81 -2.77 -14.14 2.81
CA ILE A 81 -1.55 -14.87 2.44
C ILE A 81 -1.30 -16.14 3.25
N GLY A 82 -2.12 -16.45 4.26
CA GLY A 82 -1.93 -17.55 5.19
C GLY A 82 -0.73 -17.35 6.13
N ASP A 83 -0.28 -18.42 6.77
CA ASP A 83 0.91 -18.44 7.64
C ASP A 83 2.23 -18.55 6.86
N VAL A 84 2.26 -17.97 5.65
CA VAL A 84 3.45 -17.96 4.82
C VAL A 84 4.53 -17.12 5.51
N LEU A 85 5.66 -17.77 5.83
CA LEU A 85 6.85 -17.05 6.25
C LEU A 85 7.38 -16.27 5.05
N VAL A 86 7.19 -14.95 5.06
CA VAL A 86 7.78 -14.07 4.06
C VAL A 86 9.23 -13.87 4.50
N ASP A 87 10.16 -14.58 3.87
CA ASP A 87 11.58 -14.30 4.05
C ASP A 87 11.84 -12.86 3.58
N HIS A 88 12.20 -11.98 4.52
CA HIS A 88 12.56 -10.60 4.21
C HIS A 88 13.80 -10.51 3.30
N GLY A 89 14.58 -11.59 3.15
CA GLY A 89 15.63 -11.74 2.14
C GLY A 89 15.11 -11.91 0.71
N LEU A 90 13.82 -12.19 0.51
CA LEU A 90 13.15 -12.34 -0.79
C LEU A 90 12.28 -11.12 -1.18
N CYS A 91 12.32 -10.03 -0.40
CA CYS A 91 11.86 -8.70 -0.81
C CYS A 91 13.10 -7.83 -1.11
N PRO A 92 13.63 -7.82 -2.34
CA PRO A 92 14.76 -6.97 -2.74
C PRO A 92 14.56 -5.49 -2.36
N GLU A 93 13.30 -5.03 -2.32
CA GLU A 93 12.92 -3.65 -1.99
C GLU A 93 13.02 -3.33 -0.49
N ALA A 94 12.97 -4.33 0.39
CA ALA A 94 13.14 -4.12 1.83
C ALA A 94 14.62 -3.85 2.21
N HIS A 95 15.57 -4.17 1.33
CA HIS A 95 16.98 -3.87 1.51
C HIS A 95 17.29 -2.36 1.43
N ASP A 96 16.41 -1.53 0.83
CA ASP A 96 16.61 -0.08 0.75
C ASP A 96 16.46 0.65 2.09
N LEU A 97 15.81 0.05 3.09
CA LEU A 97 15.68 0.63 4.43
C LEU A 97 16.88 0.34 5.34
N ARG A 98 17.77 -0.57 4.93
CA ARG A 98 18.99 -0.94 5.68
C ARG A 98 20.25 -0.22 5.23
N ARG A 99 20.18 0.68 4.23
CA ARG A 99 21.28 1.61 3.99
C ARG A 99 21.12 2.81 4.92
N PRO A 100 22.01 3.02 5.92
CA PRO A 100 22.05 4.32 6.57
C PRO A 100 22.23 5.37 5.48
N ARG A 101 21.39 6.41 5.48
CA ARG A 101 21.64 7.60 4.66
C ARG A 101 23.04 8.08 5.03
N HIS A 102 24.01 7.91 4.14
CA HIS A 102 25.31 8.53 4.32
C HIS A 102 25.08 10.03 4.40
N ARG A 103 25.18 10.59 5.62
CA ARG A 103 25.50 12.00 5.80
C ARG A 103 26.97 12.16 5.43
N ARG A 104 27.23 12.71 4.24
CA ARG A 104 28.30 13.67 3.99
C ARG A 104 27.83 14.63 2.92
#